data_AF-A0A838EUX8-F1
#
_entry.id   AF-A0A838EUX8-F1
#
_cell.length_a   1.000
_cell.length_b   1.000
_cell.length_c   1.000
_cell.angle_alpha   90.00
_cell.angle_beta   90.00
_cell.angle_gamma   90.00
#
_symmetry.space_group_name_H-M   'P 1'
#
loop_
_entity.id
_entity.type
_entity.pdbx_description
1 polymer ?
#
loop_
_entity_poly.entity_id
_entity_poly.type
_entity_poly.pdbx_seq_one_letter_code
_entity_poly.pdbx_strand_id
1 'polypeptide(L)'
;MEKNAHPESLLSPDLKHLVHQTMDELGLCFKTDVGLKIHINLMNIRGRMVKLRDLDLEPTIEHLEKELKLLDKLSAQELFHLTQGFTLMMEIMNICENAYRAWRWSHKEIVVDMNPDNKIIWVLTAHPTESRSRSTVILLQHLQDVLTESLSTSWEKCQERIQSLLTLIVTSEIAPQHKPRPTDEAQYLYELCLQRNWLDQVLDHPSLVKNFRLRTWVGGDKDGHPGIDEKVMQRSLELSRGKLLDYLEFKFEEWLMLGRLHGKVSDMHLPKIKQQLRSLKTLKAHDFNAVMKLKQEFEKYFAALEMTPAHLPYSKKIIGLFELFPALVVPLELR
;
A
#
# COMPACT_ATOMS: atom_id res chain seq x y z
N MET A 1 38.05 10.27 22.24
CA MET A 1 37.39 11.49 21.75
C MET A 1 37.48 11.50 20.23
N GLU A 2 36.69 10.65 19.59
CA GLU A 2 36.45 10.75 18.15
C GLU A 2 35.18 11.58 17.97
N LYS A 3 35.32 12.74 17.33
CA LYS A 3 34.19 13.54 16.89
C LYS A 3 33.45 12.70 15.85
N ASN A 4 32.32 12.14 16.23
CA ASN A 4 31.26 11.77 15.29
C ASN A 4 30.83 13.06 14.58
N ALA A 5 31.49 13.34 13.46
CA ALA A 5 30.96 14.26 12.48
C ALA A 5 29.66 13.61 11.97
N HIS A 6 28.53 14.09 12.47
CA HIS A 6 27.27 13.96 11.75
C HIS A 6 27.53 14.56 10.37
N PRO A 7 27.49 13.79 9.27
CA PRO A 7 27.44 14.41 7.97
C PRO A 7 26.10 15.13 7.93
N GLU A 8 26.12 16.45 7.79
CA GLU A 8 24.96 17.21 7.34
C GLU A 8 24.33 16.42 6.20
N SER A 9 23.11 15.92 6.42
CA SER A 9 22.48 14.94 5.55
C SER A 9 22.09 15.59 4.24
N LEU A 10 23.04 15.70 3.31
CA LEU A 10 22.76 16.08 1.93
C LEU A 10 21.87 14.99 1.34
N LEU A 11 20.59 15.33 1.14
CA LEU A 11 19.62 14.52 0.40
C LEU A 11 20.27 13.99 -0.87
N SER A 12 20.12 12.68 -1.13
CA SER A 12 20.70 12.00 -2.30
C SER A 12 20.33 12.74 -3.58
N PRO A 13 21.29 12.94 -4.52
CA PRO A 13 21.01 13.55 -5.81
C PRO A 13 19.88 12.85 -6.57
N ASP A 14 19.81 11.51 -6.51
CA ASP A 14 18.78 10.72 -7.19
C ASP A 14 17.40 11.02 -6.63
N LEU A 15 17.26 11.09 -5.30
CA LEU A 15 16.00 11.46 -4.66
C LEU A 15 15.59 12.90 -5.00
N LYS A 16 16.53 13.85 -4.99
CA LYS A 16 16.24 15.24 -5.39
C LYS A 16 15.76 15.31 -6.83
N HIS A 17 16.41 14.58 -7.73
CA HIS A 17 16.05 14.56 -9.14
C HIS A 17 14.67 13.94 -9.36
N LEU A 18 14.40 12.78 -8.74
CA LEU A 18 13.11 12.09 -8.80
C LEU A 18 11.97 13.00 -8.30
N VAL A 19 12.16 13.65 -7.15
CA VAL A 19 11.16 14.58 -6.61
C VAL A 19 10.94 15.76 -7.57
N HIS A 20 12.01 16.35 -8.11
CA HIS A 20 11.88 17.48 -9.03
C HIS A 20 11.09 17.10 -10.28
N GLN A 21 11.48 16.02 -10.98
CA GLN A 21 10.81 15.58 -12.20
C GLN A 21 9.34 15.23 -11.95
N THR A 22 9.05 14.52 -10.85
CA THR A 22 7.68 14.15 -10.52
C THR A 22 6.82 15.36 -10.12
N MET A 23 7.40 16.36 -9.44
CA MET A 23 6.71 17.62 -9.13
C MET A 23 6.43 18.46 -10.37
N ASP A 24 7.33 18.46 -11.35
CA ASP A 24 7.11 19.15 -12.62
C ASP A 24 5.94 18.53 -13.38
N GLU A 25 5.90 17.20 -13.49
CA GLU A 25 4.78 16.48 -14.12
C GLU A 25 3.47 16.69 -13.37
N LEU A 26 3.49 16.62 -12.03
CA LEU A 26 2.31 16.94 -11.22
C LEU A 26 1.82 18.37 -11.50
N GLY A 27 2.74 19.33 -11.65
CA GLY A 27 2.43 20.70 -12.00
C GLY A 27 1.74 20.82 -13.36
N LEU A 28 2.19 20.07 -14.36
CA LEU A 28 1.59 20.03 -15.70
C LEU A 28 0.18 19.41 -15.67
N CYS A 29 0.00 18.27 -15.00
CA CYS A 29 -1.31 17.63 -14.81
C CYS A 29 -2.26 18.59 -14.08
N PHE A 30 -1.83 19.15 -12.95
CA PHE A 30 -2.65 20.06 -12.15
C PHE A 30 -3.05 21.33 -12.92
N LYS A 31 -2.12 21.92 -13.68
CA LYS A 31 -2.42 23.05 -14.56
C LYS A 31 -3.46 22.70 -15.62
N THR A 32 -3.42 21.49 -16.16
CA THR A 32 -4.32 21.02 -17.22
C THR A 32 -5.71 20.73 -16.69
N ASP A 33 -5.82 19.99 -15.59
CA ASP A 33 -7.11 19.51 -15.08
C ASP A 33 -7.81 20.48 -14.11
N VAL A 34 -7.04 21.25 -13.33
CA VAL A 34 -7.59 22.20 -12.33
C VAL A 34 -7.56 23.64 -12.86
N GLY A 35 -6.62 23.95 -13.75
CA GLY A 35 -6.55 25.21 -14.46
C GLY A 35 -5.37 26.11 -14.05
N LEU A 36 -4.92 26.91 -15.03
CA LEU A 36 -3.72 27.74 -14.92
C LEU A 36 -3.77 28.75 -13.76
N LYS A 37 -4.92 29.39 -13.51
CA LYS A 37 -5.06 30.40 -12.44
C LYS A 37 -4.76 29.79 -11.07
N ILE A 38 -5.34 28.63 -10.77
CA ILE A 38 -5.16 27.94 -9.48
C ILE A 38 -3.73 27.45 -9.35
N HIS A 39 -3.18 26.86 -10.39
CA HIS A 39 -1.78 26.40 -10.41
C HIS A 39 -0.80 27.54 -10.11
N ILE A 40 -0.96 28.70 -10.76
CA ILE A 40 -0.13 29.89 -10.48
C ILE A 40 -0.26 30.30 -9.02
N ASN A 41 -1.49 30.33 -8.48
CA ASN A 41 -1.72 30.72 -7.10
C ASN A 41 -1.05 29.75 -6.11
N LEU A 42 -1.20 28.44 -6.33
CA LEU A 42 -0.56 27.38 -5.55
C LEU A 42 0.96 27.56 -5.50
N MET A 43 1.60 27.77 -6.66
CA MET A 43 3.04 27.97 -6.77
C MET A 43 3.51 29.27 -6.11
N ASN A 44 2.72 30.34 -6.23
CA ASN A 44 3.01 31.60 -5.56
C ASN A 44 2.95 31.48 -4.04
N ILE A 45 1.92 30.82 -3.49
CA ILE A 45 1.82 30.55 -2.05
C ILE A 45 3.03 29.72 -1.61
N ARG A 46 3.32 28.60 -2.30
CA ARG A 46 4.49 27.76 -2.01
C ARG A 46 5.78 28.58 -1.98
N GLY A 47 6.01 29.41 -3.00
CA GLY A 47 7.21 30.25 -3.12
C GLY A 47 7.34 31.27 -1.98
N ARG A 48 6.22 31.84 -1.51
CA ARG A 48 6.22 32.71 -0.32
C ARG A 48 6.51 31.93 0.95
N MET A 49 5.88 30.77 1.15
CA MET A 49 6.11 29.93 2.34
C MET A 49 7.54 29.43 2.46
N VAL A 50 8.21 29.11 1.34
CA VAL A 50 9.63 28.72 1.35
C VAL A 50 10.52 29.86 1.87
N LYS A 51 10.25 31.11 1.48
CA LYS A 51 11.03 32.28 1.93
C LYS A 51 10.88 32.59 3.42
N LEU A 52 9.86 32.05 4.09
CA LEU A 52 9.65 32.26 5.52
C LEU A 52 10.60 31.43 6.39
N ARG A 53 11.24 30.38 5.85
CA ARG A 53 12.06 29.44 6.64
C ARG A 53 13.29 30.09 7.29
N ASP A 54 13.80 31.16 6.69
CA ASP A 54 15.02 31.84 7.13
C ASP A 54 14.72 33.16 7.87
N LEU A 55 13.44 33.45 8.15
CA LEU A 55 13.02 34.69 8.82
C LEU A 55 12.83 34.48 10.33
N ASP A 56 13.02 35.56 11.08
CA ASP A 56 12.67 35.62 12.51
C ASP A 56 11.14 35.51 12.72
N LEU A 57 10.74 35.24 13.97
CA LEU A 57 9.35 34.94 14.32
C LEU A 57 8.38 36.09 14.01
N GLU A 58 8.72 37.33 14.40
CA GLU A 58 7.85 38.50 14.19
C GLU A 58 7.55 38.76 12.70
N PRO A 59 8.55 38.87 11.80
CA PRO A 59 8.27 39.03 10.38
C PRO A 59 7.56 37.81 9.78
N THR A 60 7.79 36.60 10.29
CA THR A 60 7.06 35.41 9.87
C THR A 60 5.57 35.52 10.17
N ILE A 61 5.20 35.93 11.39
CA ILE A 61 3.79 36.12 11.79
C ILE A 61 3.11 37.16 10.90
N GLU A 62 3.75 38.31 10.66
CA GLU A 62 3.18 39.36 9.80
C GLU A 62 2.90 38.87 8.37
N HIS A 63 3.80 38.04 7.82
CA HIS A 63 3.58 37.43 6.50
C HIS A 63 2.44 36.42 6.52
N LEU A 64 2.35 35.56 7.55
CA LEU A 64 1.27 34.58 7.68
C LEU A 64 -0.10 35.25 7.82
N GLU A 65 -0.20 36.36 8.57
CA GLU A 65 -1.45 37.14 8.67
C GLU A 65 -1.87 37.75 7.33
N LYS A 66 -0.91 38.25 6.54
CA LYS A 66 -1.18 38.76 5.20
C LYS A 66 -1.69 37.65 4.28
N GLU A 67 -1.08 36.48 4.33
CA GLU A 67 -1.50 35.32 3.54
C GLU A 67 -2.89 34.83 3.95
N LEU A 68 -3.19 34.76 5.25
CA LEU A 68 -4.51 34.37 5.74
C LEU A 68 -5.60 35.31 5.19
N LYS A 69 -5.37 36.62 5.22
CA LYS A 69 -6.29 37.63 4.63
C LYS A 69 -6.46 37.49 3.12
N LEU A 70 -5.48 36.93 2.40
CA LEU A 70 -5.59 36.64 0.97
C LEU A 70 -6.42 35.37 0.74
N LEU A 71 -6.21 34.34 1.56
CA LEU A 71 -6.97 33.09 1.52
C LEU A 71 -8.45 33.31 1.87
N ASP A 72 -8.75 34.17 2.84
CA ASP A 72 -10.13 34.52 3.25
C ASP A 72 -10.98 35.13 2.12
N LYS A 73 -10.33 35.65 1.06
CA LYS A 73 -11.01 36.24 -0.11
C LYS A 73 -11.31 35.22 -1.20
N LEU A 74 -10.79 34.00 -1.09
CA LEU A 74 -10.97 32.96 -2.09
C LEU A 74 -12.31 32.26 -1.90
N SER A 75 -12.87 31.80 -3.02
CA SER A 75 -14.07 30.95 -2.97
C SER A 75 -13.77 29.59 -2.32
N ALA A 76 -14.80 28.93 -1.80
CA ALA A 76 -14.67 27.57 -1.24
C ALA A 76 -14.06 26.57 -2.24
N GLN A 77 -14.39 26.72 -3.53
CA GLN A 77 -13.83 25.88 -4.59
C GLN A 77 -12.34 26.18 -4.84
N GLU A 78 -11.93 27.45 -4.84
CA GLU A 78 -10.51 27.81 -4.94
C GLU A 78 -9.72 27.28 -3.73
N LEU A 79 -10.25 27.41 -2.52
CA LEU A 79 -9.64 26.87 -1.30
C LEU A 79 -9.53 25.35 -1.34
N PHE A 80 -10.57 24.66 -1.80
CA PHE A 80 -10.55 23.22 -1.98
C PHE A 80 -9.42 22.79 -2.93
N HIS A 81 -9.32 23.40 -4.11
CA HIS A 81 -8.28 23.04 -5.06
C HIS A 81 -6.86 23.40 -4.58
N LEU A 82 -6.68 24.50 -3.84
CA LEU A 82 -5.39 24.82 -3.22
C LEU A 82 -5.01 23.76 -2.17
N THR A 83 -5.96 23.36 -1.33
CA THR A 83 -5.77 22.31 -0.33
C THR A 83 -5.43 20.98 -1.00
N GLN A 84 -6.15 20.63 -2.06
CA GLN A 84 -5.89 19.46 -2.88
C GLN A 84 -4.47 19.51 -3.45
N GLY A 85 -4.06 20.63 -4.04
CA GLY A 85 -2.73 20.81 -4.61
C GLY A 85 -1.60 20.61 -3.60
N PHE A 86 -1.70 21.22 -2.42
CA PHE A 86 -0.69 21.04 -1.35
C PHE A 86 -0.69 19.61 -0.79
N THR A 87 -1.87 19.00 -0.66
CA THR A 87 -1.99 17.59 -0.23
C THR A 87 -1.29 16.68 -1.23
N LEU A 88 -1.58 16.82 -2.54
CA LEU A 88 -0.93 16.03 -3.58
C LEU A 88 0.58 16.25 -3.61
N MET A 89 1.06 17.49 -3.47
CA MET A 89 2.50 17.74 -3.37
C MET A 89 3.14 16.96 -2.22
N MET A 90 2.51 16.97 -1.03
CA MET A 90 3.02 16.21 0.12
C MET A 90 3.01 14.70 -0.14
N GLU A 91 1.90 14.17 -0.65
CA GLU A 91 1.75 12.75 -0.98
C GLU A 91 2.78 12.29 -2.02
N ILE A 92 2.94 13.03 -3.11
CA ILE A 92 3.88 12.68 -4.17
C ILE A 92 5.33 12.76 -3.65
N MET A 93 5.68 13.74 -2.81
CA MET A 93 7.01 13.77 -2.17
C MET A 93 7.28 12.52 -1.33
N ASN A 94 6.31 12.10 -0.51
CA ASN A 94 6.41 10.88 0.30
C ASN A 94 6.54 9.61 -0.57
N ILE A 95 5.79 9.56 -1.68
CA ILE A 95 5.87 8.44 -2.63
C ILE A 95 7.22 8.38 -3.34
N CYS A 96 7.78 9.52 -3.78
CA CYS A 96 9.14 9.57 -4.32
C CYS A 96 10.17 9.08 -3.29
N GLU A 97 10.03 9.47 -2.03
CA GLU A 97 10.91 9.00 -0.96
C GLU A 97 10.79 7.50 -0.73
N ASN A 98 9.56 6.96 -0.67
CA ASN A 98 9.33 5.52 -0.53
C ASN A 98 9.87 4.73 -1.71
N ALA A 99 9.67 5.23 -2.94
CA ALA A 99 10.22 4.61 -4.14
C ALA A 99 11.76 4.56 -4.12
N TYR A 100 12.39 5.67 -3.73
CA TYR A 100 13.84 5.75 -3.56
C TYR A 100 14.36 4.83 -2.46
N ARG A 101 13.68 4.77 -1.30
CA ARG A 101 14.06 3.87 -0.20
C ARG A 101 13.94 2.40 -0.62
N ALA A 102 12.86 2.03 -1.28
CA ALA A 102 12.65 0.68 -1.80
C ALA A 102 13.75 0.28 -2.80
N TRP A 103 14.05 1.15 -3.77
CA TRP A 103 15.16 0.98 -4.70
C TRP A 103 16.52 0.87 -3.98
N ARG A 104 16.79 1.74 -3.02
CA ARG A 104 18.06 1.70 -2.27
C ARG A 104 18.21 0.40 -1.47
N TRP A 105 17.12 -0.10 -0.88
CA TRP A 105 17.14 -1.36 -0.14
C TRP A 105 17.32 -2.57 -1.04
N SER A 106 16.78 -2.57 -2.27
CA SER A 106 16.98 -3.68 -3.21
C SER A 106 18.43 -3.84 -3.67
N HIS A 107 19.24 -2.79 -3.56
CA HIS A 107 20.67 -2.80 -3.90
C HIS A 107 21.58 -3.05 -2.69
N LYS A 108 21.01 -3.22 -1.49
CA LYS A 108 21.78 -3.47 -0.27
C LYS A 108 21.86 -4.98 -0.03
N GLU A 109 23.06 -5.52 0.03
CA GLU A 109 23.27 -6.84 0.60
C GLU A 109 23.04 -6.78 2.10
N ILE A 110 22.00 -7.48 2.57
CA ILE A 110 21.71 -7.60 4.00
C ILE A 110 21.99 -9.06 4.37
N VAL A 111 23.02 -9.27 5.17
CA VAL A 111 23.26 -10.55 5.84
C VAL A 111 22.37 -10.57 7.08
N VAL A 112 21.32 -11.39 7.05
CA VAL A 112 20.44 -11.59 8.20
C VAL A 112 20.82 -12.89 8.88
N ASP A 113 21.31 -12.81 10.12
CA ASP A 113 21.45 -13.98 10.97
C ASP A 113 20.08 -14.35 11.56
N MET A 114 19.40 -15.29 10.90
CA MET A 114 18.06 -15.73 11.27
C MET A 114 18.16 -16.79 12.37
N ASN A 115 18.10 -16.38 13.63
CA ASN A 115 17.87 -17.33 14.72
C ASN A 115 16.45 -17.94 14.56
N PRO A 116 16.32 -19.27 14.42
CA PRO A 116 15.03 -19.93 14.25
C PRO A 116 14.06 -19.74 15.41
N ASP A 117 14.55 -19.37 16.61
CA ASP A 117 13.72 -19.13 17.79
C ASP A 117 13.14 -17.70 17.86
N ASN A 118 13.68 -16.77 17.06
CA ASN A 118 13.20 -15.38 17.07
C ASN A 118 11.86 -15.28 16.33
N LYS A 119 10.82 -14.86 17.05
CA LYS A 119 9.51 -14.56 16.48
C LYS A 119 9.28 -13.06 16.43
N ILE A 120 8.88 -12.55 15.27
CA ILE A 120 8.48 -11.17 15.06
C ILE A 120 6.96 -11.14 14.90
N ILE A 121 6.29 -10.35 15.73
CA ILE A 121 4.85 -10.10 15.62
C ILE A 121 4.65 -8.62 15.35
N TRP A 122 4.13 -8.30 14.17
CA TRP A 122 3.71 -6.96 13.82
C TRP A 122 2.23 -6.81 14.10
N VAL A 123 1.87 -5.84 14.94
CA VAL A 123 0.49 -5.49 15.24
C VAL A 123 0.20 -4.13 14.60
N LEU A 124 -0.58 -4.16 13.54
CA LEU A 124 -0.95 -2.98 12.78
C LEU A 124 -2.08 -2.21 13.47
N THR A 125 -1.96 -0.90 13.55
CA THR A 125 -2.97 -0.01 14.15
C THR A 125 -3.58 0.92 13.10
N ALA A 126 -4.74 1.50 13.41
CA ALA A 126 -5.34 2.51 12.55
C ALA A 126 -4.47 3.77 12.55
N HIS A 127 -4.43 4.46 11.41
CA HIS A 127 -3.79 5.77 11.34
C HIS A 127 -4.82 6.85 11.73
N PRO A 128 -4.59 7.65 12.77
CA PRO A 128 -5.62 8.50 13.39
C PRO A 128 -6.17 9.63 12.48
N THR A 129 -5.50 9.93 11.36
CA THR A 129 -5.82 11.05 10.48
C THR A 129 -5.90 10.68 9.00
N GLU A 130 -5.74 9.41 8.63
CA GLU A 130 -5.53 9.02 7.23
C GLU A 130 -6.72 8.22 6.70
N SER A 131 -7.65 8.93 6.05
CA SER A 131 -8.71 8.33 5.25
C SER A 131 -8.49 8.68 3.79
N ARG A 132 -7.60 7.97 3.11
CA ARG A 132 -7.50 8.07 1.65
C ARG A 132 -8.65 7.28 1.01
N SER A 133 -9.13 7.74 -0.15
CA SER A 133 -10.04 6.92 -0.94
C SER A 133 -9.30 5.68 -1.45
N ARG A 134 -10.01 4.56 -1.58
CA ARG A 134 -9.48 3.30 -2.14
C ARG A 134 -8.78 3.52 -3.49
N SER A 135 -9.42 4.29 -4.38
CA SER A 135 -8.88 4.59 -5.70
C SER A 135 -7.54 5.31 -5.60
N THR A 136 -7.44 6.33 -4.74
CA THR A 136 -6.20 7.09 -4.54
C THR A 136 -5.10 6.20 -3.97
N VAL A 137 -5.40 5.31 -3.04
CA VAL A 137 -4.41 4.36 -2.48
C VAL A 137 -3.83 3.47 -3.58
N ILE A 138 -4.68 2.90 -4.42
CA ILE A 138 -4.25 2.05 -5.55
C ILE A 138 -3.40 2.85 -6.55
N LEU A 139 -3.83 4.07 -6.89
CA LEU A 139 -3.09 4.93 -7.82
C LEU A 139 -1.72 5.33 -7.29
N LEU A 140 -1.62 5.70 -6.00
CA LEU A 140 -0.35 6.04 -5.36
C LEU A 140 0.59 4.83 -5.28
N GLN A 141 0.06 3.64 -5.03
CA GLN A 141 0.85 2.39 -5.06
C GLN A 141 1.42 2.13 -6.46
N HIS A 142 0.59 2.22 -7.51
CA HIS A 142 1.07 2.07 -8.88
C HIS A 142 2.09 3.14 -9.27
N LEU A 143 1.91 4.37 -8.80
CA LEU A 143 2.87 5.44 -9.03
C LEU A 143 4.21 5.12 -8.34
N GLN A 144 4.18 4.63 -7.10
CA GLN A 144 5.39 4.21 -6.40
C GLN A 144 6.14 3.12 -7.18
N ASP A 145 5.43 2.10 -7.67
CA ASP A 145 6.04 1.01 -8.46
C ASP A 145 6.73 1.54 -9.71
N VAL A 146 6.06 2.43 -10.46
CA VAL A 146 6.61 3.04 -11.68
C VAL A 146 7.81 3.94 -11.36
N LEU A 147 7.77 4.70 -10.26
CA LEU A 147 8.89 5.53 -9.84
C LEU A 147 10.10 4.67 -9.41
N THR A 148 9.87 3.56 -8.70
CA THR A 148 10.93 2.59 -8.37
C THR A 148 11.52 1.95 -9.63
N GLU A 149 10.68 1.63 -10.63
CA GLU A 149 11.12 1.14 -11.94
C GLU A 149 11.99 2.18 -12.67
N SER A 150 11.61 3.45 -12.62
CA SER A 150 12.34 4.55 -13.28
C SER A 150 13.76 4.73 -12.72
N LEU A 151 13.95 4.50 -11.42
CA LEU A 151 15.26 4.52 -10.76
C LEU A 151 16.18 3.36 -11.19
N SER A 152 15.59 2.24 -11.62
CA SER A 152 16.34 1.06 -12.11
C SER A 152 16.58 1.09 -13.62
N THR A 153 15.80 1.87 -14.37
CA THR A 153 15.81 1.88 -15.83
C THR A 153 16.14 3.26 -16.38
N SER A 154 15.14 4.10 -16.67
CA SER A 154 15.28 5.52 -16.92
C SER A 154 13.93 6.23 -16.80
N TRP A 155 13.95 7.54 -16.55
CA TRP A 155 12.73 8.35 -16.45
C TRP A 155 11.90 8.32 -17.74
N GLU A 156 12.55 8.44 -18.90
CA GLU A 156 11.91 8.57 -20.22
C GLU A 156 11.06 7.35 -20.58
N LYS A 157 11.47 6.16 -20.12
CA LYS A 157 10.71 4.92 -20.34
C LYS A 157 9.44 4.85 -19.49
N CYS A 158 9.42 5.54 -18.35
CA CYS A 158 8.33 5.52 -17.39
C CYS A 158 7.45 6.78 -17.46
N GLN A 159 7.92 7.85 -18.11
CA GLN A 159 7.31 9.18 -18.08
C GLN A 159 5.82 9.17 -18.47
N GLU A 160 5.45 8.51 -19.57
CA GLU A 160 4.05 8.45 -20.02
C GLU A 160 3.13 7.77 -18.99
N ARG A 161 3.62 6.70 -18.34
CA ARG A 161 2.89 5.99 -17.27
C ARG A 161 2.78 6.87 -16.02
N ILE A 162 3.86 7.57 -15.66
CA ILE A 162 3.88 8.52 -14.54
C ILE A 162 2.86 9.64 -14.77
N GLN A 163 2.90 10.29 -15.94
CA GLN A 163 1.95 11.33 -16.31
C GLN A 163 0.51 10.84 -16.27
N SER A 164 0.23 9.66 -16.85
CA SER A 164 -1.11 9.07 -16.84
C SER A 164 -1.63 8.83 -15.42
N LEU A 165 -0.79 8.30 -14.53
CA LEU A 165 -1.14 8.08 -13.12
C LEU A 165 -1.34 9.40 -12.38
N LEU A 166 -0.48 10.40 -12.59
CA LEU A 166 -0.61 11.72 -11.96
C LEU A 166 -1.90 12.44 -12.39
N THR A 167 -2.28 12.38 -13.67
CA THR A 167 -3.56 12.89 -14.17
C THR A 167 -4.74 12.22 -13.47
N LEU A 168 -4.71 10.88 -13.33
CA LEU A 168 -5.74 10.14 -12.60
C LEU A 168 -5.78 10.54 -11.12
N ILE A 169 -4.63 10.75 -10.48
CA ILE A 169 -4.53 11.17 -9.07
C ILE A 169 -5.12 12.57 -8.88
N VAL A 170 -4.77 13.52 -9.76
CA VAL A 170 -5.26 14.91 -9.70
C VAL A 170 -6.79 14.97 -9.85
N THR A 171 -7.35 14.11 -10.69
CA THR A 171 -8.81 14.06 -10.94
C THR A 171 -9.56 13.16 -9.96
N SER A 172 -8.87 12.40 -9.11
CA SER A 172 -9.47 11.51 -8.12
C SER A 172 -9.77 12.22 -6.79
N GLU A 173 -10.76 11.71 -6.07
CA GLU A 173 -11.06 12.15 -4.71
C GLU A 173 -9.99 11.63 -3.73
N ILE A 174 -9.20 12.53 -3.13
CA ILE A 174 -8.13 12.15 -2.19
C ILE A 174 -8.70 11.49 -0.94
N ALA A 175 -9.78 12.04 -0.39
CA ALA A 175 -10.44 11.56 0.81
C ALA A 175 -11.91 11.21 0.51
N PRO A 176 -12.50 10.23 1.22
CA PRO A 176 -13.93 9.95 1.13
C PRO A 176 -14.77 11.18 1.48
N GLN A 177 -15.87 11.40 0.76
CA GLN A 177 -16.86 12.45 1.03
C GLN A 177 -17.74 12.17 2.27
N HIS A 178 -17.35 11.20 3.11
CA HIS A 178 -18.06 10.82 4.32
C HIS A 178 -17.07 10.72 5.48
N LYS A 179 -17.60 10.83 6.71
CA LYS A 179 -16.80 10.58 7.91
C LYS A 179 -16.19 9.17 7.84
N PRO A 180 -14.89 9.01 8.13
CA PRO A 180 -14.26 7.68 8.14
C PRO A 180 -14.98 6.75 9.11
N ARG A 181 -15.28 5.53 8.65
CA ARG A 181 -15.80 4.45 9.49
C ARG A 181 -14.65 3.51 9.85
N PRO A 182 -14.72 2.78 10.98
CA PRO A 182 -13.71 1.77 11.31
C PRO A 182 -13.47 0.72 10.21
N THR A 183 -14.49 0.42 9.41
CA THR A 183 -14.36 -0.49 8.27
C THR A 183 -13.56 0.10 7.11
N ASP A 184 -13.56 1.43 6.96
CA ASP A 184 -12.77 2.11 5.93
C ASP A 184 -11.27 2.08 6.31
N GLU A 185 -10.96 2.24 7.60
CA GLU A 185 -9.61 2.06 8.14
C GLU A 185 -9.12 0.62 7.95
N ALA A 186 -9.96 -0.38 8.25
CA ALA A 186 -9.63 -1.78 8.03
C ALA A 186 -9.35 -2.05 6.54
N GLN A 187 -10.21 -1.54 5.66
CA GLN A 187 -10.04 -1.70 4.22
C GLN A 187 -8.74 -1.07 3.73
N TYR A 188 -8.46 0.16 4.15
CA TYR A 188 -7.22 0.87 3.82
C TYR A 188 -5.99 0.10 4.29
N LEU A 189 -6.01 -0.36 5.54
CA LEU A 189 -4.90 -1.11 6.12
C LEU A 189 -4.59 -2.37 5.30
N TYR A 190 -5.61 -3.18 4.98
CA TYR A 190 -5.41 -4.41 4.22
C TYR A 190 -5.03 -4.16 2.76
N GLU A 191 -5.37 -3.00 2.19
CA GLU A 191 -4.86 -2.57 0.88
C GLU A 191 -3.37 -2.22 0.90
N LEU A 192 -2.86 -1.77 2.04
CA LEU A 192 -1.45 -1.45 2.21
C LEU A 192 -0.62 -2.67 2.60
N CYS A 193 -1.09 -3.49 3.55
CA CYS A 193 -0.27 -4.54 4.15
C CYS A 193 -0.39 -5.93 3.50
N LEU A 194 -1.45 -6.19 2.72
CA LEU A 194 -1.66 -7.47 2.02
C LEU A 194 -1.43 -7.33 0.50
N GLN A 195 -0.50 -6.47 0.11
CA GLN A 195 -0.10 -6.34 -1.29
C GLN A 195 0.53 -7.64 -1.80
N ARG A 196 0.30 -7.95 -3.08
CA ARG A 196 0.75 -9.22 -3.68
C ARG A 196 2.28 -9.36 -3.67
N ASN A 197 2.99 -8.30 -4.01
CA ASN A 197 4.45 -8.24 -3.99
C ASN A 197 5.03 -8.53 -2.59
N TRP A 198 4.44 -7.96 -1.55
CA TRP A 198 4.83 -8.21 -0.17
C TRP A 198 4.54 -9.66 0.25
N LEU A 199 3.35 -10.17 -0.05
CA LEU A 199 3.00 -11.58 0.20
C LEU A 199 3.97 -12.51 -0.52
N ASP A 200 4.30 -12.22 -1.78
CA ASP A 200 5.28 -12.98 -2.54
C ASP A 200 6.64 -13.00 -1.85
N GLN A 201 7.16 -11.84 -1.43
CA GLN A 201 8.45 -11.75 -0.73
C GLN A 201 8.45 -12.55 0.59
N VAL A 202 7.39 -12.45 1.41
CA VAL A 202 7.32 -13.21 2.67
C VAL A 202 7.23 -14.71 2.41
N LEU A 203 6.42 -15.12 1.43
CA LEU A 203 6.15 -16.54 1.14
C LEU A 203 7.30 -17.22 0.38
N ASP A 204 8.16 -16.46 -0.30
CA ASP A 204 9.40 -16.96 -0.92
C ASP A 204 10.46 -17.37 0.13
N HIS A 205 10.28 -16.97 1.40
CA HIS A 205 11.20 -17.27 2.49
C HIS A 205 10.54 -18.13 3.59
N PRO A 206 10.73 -19.46 3.57
CA PRO A 206 10.10 -20.37 4.56
C PRO A 206 10.41 -20.03 6.03
N SER A 207 11.58 -19.44 6.30
CA SER A 207 11.95 -18.99 7.65
C SER A 207 11.09 -17.80 8.11
N LEU A 208 10.75 -16.86 7.23
CA LEU A 208 9.82 -15.77 7.53
C LEU A 208 8.41 -16.32 7.78
N VAL A 209 7.91 -17.24 6.96
CA VAL A 209 6.59 -17.87 7.17
C VAL A 209 6.45 -18.48 8.58
N LYS A 210 7.52 -19.08 9.09
CA LYS A 210 7.53 -19.68 10.45
C LYS A 210 7.65 -18.64 11.56
N ASN A 211 8.44 -17.59 11.35
CA ASN A 211 8.90 -16.70 12.42
C ASN A 211 8.19 -15.34 12.43
N PHE A 212 7.49 -14.98 11.36
CA PHE A 212 6.77 -13.71 11.24
C PHE A 212 5.27 -13.90 11.41
N ARG A 213 4.62 -13.01 12.17
CA ARG A 213 3.15 -12.95 12.29
C ARG A 213 2.69 -11.51 12.09
N LEU A 214 1.67 -11.35 11.27
CA LEU A 214 0.96 -10.10 11.10
C LEU A 214 -0.38 -10.16 11.85
N ARG A 215 -0.67 -9.15 12.65
CA ARG A 215 -1.91 -8.98 13.41
C ARG A 215 -2.38 -7.54 13.31
N THR A 216 -3.57 -7.22 13.81
CA THR A 216 -4.07 -5.84 13.82
C THR A 216 -5.03 -5.53 14.95
N TRP A 217 -5.07 -4.26 15.36
CA TRP A 217 -6.09 -3.70 16.25
C TRP A 217 -7.32 -3.18 15.48
N VAL A 218 -7.21 -3.01 14.16
CA VAL A 218 -8.24 -2.33 13.37
C VAL A 218 -9.49 -3.20 13.23
N GLY A 219 -10.55 -2.78 13.91
CA GLY A 219 -11.81 -3.53 14.04
C GLY A 219 -11.88 -4.48 15.24
N GLY A 220 -10.84 -4.53 16.09
CA GLY A 220 -10.82 -5.30 17.34
C GLY A 220 -10.64 -4.46 18.61
N ASP A 221 -10.03 -3.28 18.50
CA ASP A 221 -9.78 -2.35 19.62
C ASP A 221 -11.02 -1.52 19.92
N LYS A 222 -11.67 -1.75 21.07
CA LYS A 222 -12.87 -1.01 21.50
C LYS A 222 -12.53 0.12 22.47
N ASP A 223 -11.28 0.25 22.91
CA ASP A 223 -10.84 1.18 23.94
C ASP A 223 -11.15 2.64 23.53
N GLY A 224 -12.18 3.23 24.15
CA GLY A 224 -12.64 4.59 23.86
C GLY A 224 -13.34 4.79 22.51
N HIS A 225 -13.61 3.75 21.72
CA HIS A 225 -14.18 3.87 20.38
C HIS A 225 -15.59 3.25 20.26
N PRO A 226 -16.68 4.03 20.41
CA PRO A 226 -18.06 3.50 20.44
C PRO A 226 -18.52 2.89 19.11
N GLY A 227 -17.79 3.16 18.01
CA GLY A 227 -18.08 2.62 16.69
C GLY A 227 -17.56 1.21 16.42
N ILE A 228 -16.91 0.54 17.39
CA ILE A 228 -16.37 -0.81 17.21
C ILE A 228 -17.22 -1.82 17.97
N ASP A 229 -17.89 -2.68 17.21
CA ASP A 229 -18.79 -3.75 17.66
C ASP A 229 -18.45 -5.09 16.97
N GLU A 230 -19.21 -6.15 17.27
CA GLU A 230 -19.01 -7.48 16.69
C GLU A 230 -19.18 -7.50 15.16
N LYS A 231 -19.98 -6.59 14.60
CA LYS A 231 -20.22 -6.50 13.16
C LYS A 231 -19.03 -5.88 12.46
N VAL A 232 -18.45 -4.83 13.05
CA VAL A 232 -17.20 -4.21 12.58
C VAL A 232 -16.05 -5.22 12.66
N MET A 233 -15.95 -5.97 13.75
CA MET A 233 -14.96 -7.03 13.91
C MET A 233 -15.10 -8.09 12.81
N GLN A 234 -16.32 -8.63 12.62
CA GLN A 234 -16.59 -9.59 11.56
C GLN A 234 -16.25 -9.01 10.18
N ARG A 235 -16.62 -7.74 9.95
CA ARG A 235 -16.36 -7.07 8.68
C ARG A 235 -14.87 -6.88 8.41
N SER A 236 -14.07 -6.53 9.42
CA SER A 236 -12.61 -6.42 9.30
C SER A 236 -11.99 -7.76 8.92
N LEU A 237 -12.40 -8.85 9.58
CA LEU A 237 -11.95 -10.20 9.23
C LEU A 237 -12.32 -10.57 7.78
N GLU A 238 -13.55 -10.29 7.34
CA GLU A 238 -13.99 -10.53 5.96
C GLU A 238 -13.19 -9.72 4.92
N LEU A 239 -12.84 -8.46 5.23
CA LEU A 239 -12.01 -7.63 4.36
C LEU A 239 -10.61 -8.22 4.19
N SER A 240 -9.96 -8.64 5.28
CA SER A 240 -8.65 -9.31 5.21
C SER A 240 -8.74 -10.63 4.45
N ARG A 241 -9.79 -11.42 4.70
CA ARG A 241 -10.03 -12.70 4.01
C ARG A 241 -10.22 -12.50 2.51
N GLY A 242 -10.97 -11.48 2.11
CA GLY A 242 -11.16 -11.14 0.70
C GLY A 242 -9.81 -10.98 -0.02
N LYS A 243 -8.87 -10.21 0.55
CA LYS A 243 -7.54 -10.01 -0.02
C LYS A 243 -6.72 -11.29 -0.09
N LEU A 244 -6.74 -12.11 0.97
CA LEU A 244 -6.01 -13.39 1.02
C LEU A 244 -6.57 -14.40 0.01
N LEU A 245 -7.90 -14.47 -0.15
CA LEU A 245 -8.55 -15.32 -1.14
C LEU A 245 -8.26 -14.85 -2.56
N ASP A 246 -8.26 -13.54 -2.82
CA ASP A 246 -7.92 -12.99 -4.14
C ASP A 246 -6.45 -13.28 -4.49
N TYR A 247 -5.52 -13.28 -3.52
CA TYR A 247 -4.14 -13.73 -3.71
C TYR A 247 -4.06 -15.24 -4.01
N LEU A 248 -4.81 -16.07 -3.27
CA LEU A 248 -4.87 -17.52 -3.52
C LEU A 248 -5.40 -17.85 -4.92
N GLU A 249 -6.48 -17.20 -5.34
CA GLU A 249 -7.04 -17.39 -6.68
C GLU A 249 -5.98 -17.06 -7.74
N PHE A 250 -5.33 -15.90 -7.61
CA PHE A 250 -4.28 -15.47 -8.51
C PHE A 250 -3.11 -16.47 -8.60
N LYS A 251 -2.56 -16.91 -7.45
CA LYS A 251 -1.45 -17.87 -7.44
C LYS A 251 -1.83 -19.25 -7.95
N PHE A 252 -3.06 -19.67 -7.71
CA PHE A 252 -3.54 -20.93 -8.24
C PHE A 252 -3.70 -20.87 -9.76
N GLU A 253 -4.17 -19.76 -10.31
CA GLU A 253 -4.22 -19.54 -11.76
C GLU A 253 -2.83 -19.55 -12.40
N GLU A 254 -1.84 -18.89 -11.79
CA GLU A 254 -0.44 -18.94 -12.26
C GLU A 254 0.10 -20.38 -12.26
N TRP A 255 -0.15 -21.14 -11.18
CA TRP A 255 0.24 -22.53 -11.08
C TRP A 255 -0.43 -23.42 -12.13
N LEU A 256 -1.73 -23.22 -12.39
CA LEU A 256 -2.47 -23.94 -13.43
C LEU A 256 -1.93 -23.64 -14.83
N MET A 257 -1.62 -22.36 -15.11
CA MET A 257 -1.07 -21.94 -16.39
C MET A 257 0.24 -22.69 -16.69
N LEU A 258 1.12 -22.83 -15.70
CA LEU A 258 2.33 -23.64 -15.83
C LEU A 258 2.02 -25.13 -16.04
N GLY A 259 1.02 -25.66 -15.33
CA GLY A 259 0.57 -27.03 -15.50
C GLY A 259 0.08 -27.34 -16.92
N ARG A 260 -0.63 -26.39 -17.53
CA ARG A 260 -1.10 -26.47 -18.92
C ARG A 260 0.06 -26.52 -19.91
N LEU A 261 1.06 -25.65 -19.74
CA LEU A 261 2.23 -25.59 -20.61
C LEU A 261 3.03 -26.91 -20.60
N HIS A 262 3.02 -27.63 -19.48
CA HIS A 262 3.67 -28.93 -19.36
C HIS A 262 2.75 -30.12 -19.69
N GLY A 263 1.50 -29.88 -20.11
CA GLY A 263 0.52 -30.93 -20.43
C GLY A 263 0.11 -31.78 -19.23
N LYS A 264 0.34 -31.31 -18.00
CA LYS A 264 0.13 -32.09 -16.77
C LYS A 264 -1.20 -31.82 -16.08
N VAL A 265 -1.91 -30.74 -16.42
CA VAL A 265 -3.08 -30.28 -15.64
C VAL A 265 -4.26 -29.91 -16.54
N SER A 266 -5.47 -30.30 -16.11
CA SER A 266 -6.75 -29.96 -16.73
C SER A 266 -7.52 -28.91 -15.92
N ASP A 267 -8.32 -28.09 -16.60
CA ASP A 267 -9.12 -27.01 -16.01
C ASP A 267 -10.33 -27.48 -15.20
N MET A 268 -10.60 -28.79 -15.16
CA MET A 268 -11.76 -29.37 -14.49
C MET A 268 -11.93 -28.93 -13.03
N HIS A 269 -10.82 -28.61 -12.34
CA HIS A 269 -10.82 -28.25 -10.93
C HIS A 269 -10.98 -26.75 -10.65
N LEU A 270 -10.74 -25.89 -11.65
CA LEU A 270 -10.77 -24.44 -11.47
C LEU A 270 -12.16 -23.91 -11.08
N PRO A 271 -13.28 -24.33 -11.73
CA PRO A 271 -14.61 -23.88 -11.32
C PRO A 271 -14.94 -24.25 -9.87
N LYS A 272 -14.54 -25.45 -9.43
CA LYS A 272 -14.77 -25.94 -8.06
C LYS A 272 -14.01 -25.10 -7.04
N ILE A 273 -12.72 -24.85 -7.28
CA ILE A 273 -11.89 -24.05 -6.38
C ILE A 273 -12.40 -22.60 -6.33
N LYS A 274 -12.72 -21.99 -7.48
CA LYS A 274 -13.31 -20.64 -7.51
C LYS A 274 -14.61 -20.56 -6.73
N GLN A 275 -15.47 -21.57 -6.84
CA GLN A 275 -16.70 -21.64 -6.05
C GLN A 275 -16.39 -21.74 -4.54
N GLN A 276 -15.42 -22.55 -4.14
CA GLN A 276 -15.00 -22.68 -2.74
C GLN A 276 -14.41 -21.37 -2.20
N LEU A 277 -13.50 -20.74 -2.93
CA LEU A 277 -12.92 -19.44 -2.58
C LEU A 277 -14.02 -18.38 -2.41
N ARG A 278 -14.97 -18.30 -3.36
CA ARG A 278 -16.13 -17.38 -3.24
C ARG A 278 -16.98 -17.66 -2.00
N SER A 279 -17.20 -18.93 -1.67
CA SER A 279 -18.00 -19.34 -0.51
C SER A 279 -17.36 -18.97 0.83
N LEU A 280 -16.03 -18.81 0.85
CA LEU A 280 -15.26 -18.43 2.04
C LEU A 280 -15.20 -16.93 2.28
N LYS A 281 -15.60 -16.08 1.31
CA LYS A 281 -15.52 -14.60 1.47
C LYS A 281 -16.33 -14.09 2.66
N THR A 282 -17.43 -14.75 3.00
CA THR A 282 -18.26 -14.43 4.18
C THR A 282 -17.92 -15.39 5.31
N LEU A 283 -17.65 -14.84 6.50
CA LEU A 283 -17.36 -15.63 7.69
C LEU A 283 -18.65 -16.32 8.18
N LYS A 284 -18.53 -17.59 8.57
CA LYS A 284 -19.64 -18.40 9.10
C LYS A 284 -19.18 -19.13 10.36
N ALA A 285 -20.14 -19.60 11.16
CA ALA A 285 -19.83 -20.47 12.29
C ALA A 285 -19.07 -21.73 11.81
N HIS A 286 -17.99 -22.08 12.52
CA HIS A 286 -17.12 -23.22 12.20
C HIS A 286 -16.50 -23.19 10.78
N ASP A 287 -16.29 -22.00 10.21
CA ASP A 287 -15.68 -21.81 8.89
C ASP A 287 -14.27 -22.39 8.77
N PHE A 288 -13.53 -22.53 9.88
CA PHE A 288 -12.20 -23.12 9.92
C PHE A 288 -12.16 -24.51 9.27
N ASN A 289 -13.22 -25.31 9.42
CA ASN A 289 -13.32 -26.61 8.77
C ASN A 289 -13.35 -26.49 7.24
N ALA A 290 -13.98 -25.46 6.69
CA ALA A 290 -14.02 -25.21 5.26
C ALA A 290 -12.66 -24.71 4.74
N VAL A 291 -11.97 -23.86 5.51
CA VAL A 291 -10.59 -23.41 5.21
C VAL A 291 -9.63 -24.60 5.19
N MET A 292 -9.71 -25.49 6.19
CA MET A 292 -8.87 -26.68 6.26
C MET A 292 -9.16 -27.67 5.14
N LYS A 293 -10.43 -27.85 4.75
CA LYS A 293 -10.79 -28.66 3.58
C LYS A 293 -10.18 -28.11 2.30
N LEU A 294 -10.23 -26.79 2.10
CA LEU A 294 -9.60 -26.14 0.94
C LEU A 294 -8.08 -26.35 0.93
N LYS A 295 -7.42 -26.19 2.08
CA LYS A 295 -5.98 -26.47 2.22
C LYS A 295 -5.66 -27.91 1.81
N GLN A 296 -6.40 -28.88 2.35
CA GLN A 296 -6.21 -30.30 2.02
C GLN A 296 -6.45 -30.61 0.54
N GLU A 297 -7.39 -29.91 -0.11
CA GLU A 297 -7.59 -30.04 -1.55
C GLU A 297 -6.39 -29.53 -2.34
N PHE A 298 -5.82 -28.37 -1.99
CA PHE A 298 -4.56 -27.89 -2.59
C PHE A 298 -3.42 -28.89 -2.40
N GLU A 299 -3.22 -29.40 -1.19
CA GLU A 299 -2.19 -30.41 -0.91
C GLU A 299 -2.37 -31.67 -1.77
N LYS A 300 -3.60 -32.16 -1.91
CA LYS A 300 -3.92 -33.30 -2.78
C LYS A 300 -3.63 -32.99 -4.25
N TYR A 301 -4.00 -31.81 -4.74
CA TYR A 301 -3.71 -31.42 -6.12
C TYR A 301 -2.21 -31.35 -6.39
N PHE A 302 -1.45 -30.77 -5.46
CA PHE A 302 0.01 -30.66 -5.61
C PHE A 302 0.70 -32.02 -5.49
N ALA A 303 0.20 -32.92 -4.64
CA ALA A 303 0.75 -34.27 -4.51
C ALA A 303 0.41 -35.21 -5.68
N ALA A 304 -0.78 -35.05 -6.28
CA ALA A 304 -1.24 -35.90 -7.39
C ALA A 304 -0.50 -35.61 -8.71
N LEU A 305 0.17 -34.47 -8.81
CA LEU A 305 0.91 -34.07 -9.99
C LEU A 305 2.40 -34.26 -9.77
N GLU A 306 3.07 -34.85 -10.76
CA GLU A 306 4.53 -34.81 -10.84
C GLU A 306 5.00 -33.35 -11.04
N MET A 307 5.15 -32.63 -9.93
CA MET A 307 5.53 -31.23 -9.92
C MET A 307 6.90 -31.08 -10.59
N THR A 308 6.96 -30.31 -11.68
CA THR A 308 8.25 -29.87 -12.20
C THR A 308 8.85 -28.85 -11.22
N PRO A 309 10.18 -28.65 -11.21
CA PRO A 309 10.81 -27.61 -10.39
C PRO A 309 10.17 -26.23 -10.53
N ALA A 310 9.59 -25.92 -11.69
CA ALA A 310 8.89 -24.66 -11.96
C ALA A 310 7.57 -24.49 -11.19
N HIS A 311 6.92 -25.58 -10.75
CA HIS A 311 5.65 -25.51 -10.00
C HIS A 311 5.87 -25.33 -8.49
N LEU A 312 7.02 -25.76 -7.98
CA LEU A 312 7.32 -25.78 -6.55
C LEU A 312 7.22 -24.41 -5.87
N PRO A 313 7.64 -23.29 -6.49
CA PRO A 313 7.48 -21.97 -5.86
C PRO A 313 6.01 -21.63 -5.58
N TYR A 314 5.12 -21.87 -6.53
CA TYR A 314 3.70 -21.52 -6.39
C TYR A 314 2.97 -22.38 -5.37
N SER A 315 3.22 -23.70 -5.36
CA SER A 315 2.61 -24.58 -4.35
C SER A 315 3.12 -24.24 -2.95
N LYS A 316 4.42 -23.94 -2.79
CA LYS A 316 4.99 -23.46 -1.53
C LYS A 316 4.34 -22.14 -1.07
N LYS A 317 4.11 -21.20 -1.98
CA LYS A 317 3.41 -19.94 -1.65
C LYS A 317 1.97 -20.17 -1.19
N ILE A 318 1.22 -21.00 -1.91
CA ILE A 318 -0.17 -21.32 -1.58
C ILE A 318 -0.24 -21.97 -0.20
N ILE A 319 0.57 -23.01 0.07
CA ILE A 319 0.59 -23.69 1.37
C ILE A 319 1.13 -22.78 2.47
N GLY A 320 2.20 -22.02 2.19
CA GLY A 320 2.78 -21.06 3.12
C GLY A 320 1.80 -19.97 3.54
N LEU A 321 0.85 -19.58 2.69
CA LEU A 321 -0.20 -18.64 3.05
C LEU A 321 -1.11 -19.19 4.15
N PHE A 322 -1.44 -20.49 4.11
CA PHE A 322 -2.18 -21.15 5.19
C PHE A 322 -1.33 -21.33 6.47
N GLU A 323 0.00 -21.32 6.38
CA GLU A 323 0.85 -21.31 7.57
C GLU A 323 0.93 -19.93 8.21
N LEU A 324 1.04 -18.89 7.37
CA LEU A 324 1.09 -17.50 7.81
C LEU A 324 -0.28 -17.02 8.35
N PHE A 325 -1.37 -17.43 7.68
CA PHE A 325 -2.76 -17.10 8.01
C PHE A 325 -3.64 -18.36 8.07
N PRO A 326 -3.60 -19.14 9.16
CA PRO A 326 -4.30 -20.44 9.27
C PRO A 326 -5.81 -20.41 9.01
N ALA A 327 -6.47 -19.32 9.37
CA ALA A 327 -7.90 -19.12 9.14
C ALA A 327 -8.21 -18.21 7.94
N LEU A 328 -7.20 -17.92 7.10
CA LEU A 328 -7.27 -16.97 5.98
C LEU A 328 -7.88 -15.63 6.41
N VAL A 329 -7.40 -15.10 7.52
CA VAL A 329 -7.69 -13.75 8.04
C VAL A 329 -6.41 -13.20 8.67
N VAL A 330 -6.29 -11.88 8.73
CA VAL A 330 -5.32 -11.25 9.64
C VAL A 330 -5.92 -11.32 11.05
N PRO A 331 -5.24 -11.96 12.03
CA PRO A 331 -5.73 -12.03 13.40
C PRO A 331 -5.93 -10.63 14.01
N LEU A 332 -7.09 -10.44 14.63
CA LEU A 332 -7.41 -9.25 15.41
C LEU A 332 -6.96 -9.46 16.86
N GLU A 333 -6.34 -8.45 17.45
CA GLU A 333 -6.23 -8.35 18.90
C GLU A 333 -7.47 -7.64 19.43
N LEU A 334 -8.01 -8.15 20.52
CA LEU A 334 -9.09 -7.50 21.25
C LEU A 334 -8.49 -6.66 22.36
N ARG A 335 -8.91 -5.40 22.44
CA ARG A 335 -8.50 -4.48 23.47
C ARG A 335 -9.70 -3.74 24.04
#